data_AF-A0A0G0Q8L3-F1
#
_entry.id   AF-A0A0G0Q8L3-F1
#
_cell.length_a   1.000
_cell.length_b   1.000
_cell.length_c   1.000
_cell.angle_alpha   90.00
_cell.angle_beta   90.00
_cell.angle_gamma   90.00
#
_symmetry.space_group_name_H-M   'P 1'
#
loop_
_entity.id
_entity.type
_entity.pdbx_description
1 polymer ?
#
loop_
_entity_poly.entity_id
_entity_poly.type
_entity_poly.pdbx_seq_one_letter_code
_entity_poly.pdbx_strand_id
1 'polypeptide(L)'
;MAKDTRKYRDRARYLADAVAKRRRHLKELAVQEGGGECQVCGYKKYSGALDFHHINEKKKLFALNVRDMTKSWKMIVKEIHKCLLVCANCHREIHAGLIKLPRG
;
A
#
# COMPACT_ATOMS: atom_id res chain seq x y z
N MET A 1 24.00 -25.43 3.94
CA MET A 1 23.61 -24.01 3.71
C MET A 1 24.68 -23.39 2.83
N ALA A 2 24.32 -22.67 1.77
CA ALA A 2 25.31 -22.00 0.92
C ALA A 2 26.05 -20.91 1.71
N LYS A 3 27.37 -20.79 1.53
CA LYS A 3 28.16 -19.70 2.12
C LYS A 3 27.72 -18.36 1.53
N ASP A 4 27.57 -17.36 2.39
CA ASP A 4 27.35 -15.98 1.96
C ASP A 4 28.60 -15.43 1.27
N THR A 5 28.47 -15.05 0.00
CA THR A 5 29.58 -14.56 -0.83
C THR A 5 29.56 -13.04 -1.02
N ARG A 6 28.67 -12.32 -0.32
CA ARG A 6 28.51 -10.86 -0.44
C ARG A 6 29.75 -10.11 0.04
N LYS A 7 30.17 -9.08 -0.71
CA LYS A 7 31.28 -8.18 -0.33
C LYS A 7 30.75 -6.83 0.17
N TYR A 8 31.59 -6.04 0.85
CA TYR A 8 31.21 -4.69 1.32
C TYR A 8 30.70 -3.78 0.18
N ARG A 9 31.30 -3.86 -1.02
CA ARG A 9 30.84 -3.11 -2.20
C ARG A 9 29.41 -3.45 -2.64
N ASP A 10 28.91 -4.64 -2.29
CA ASP A 10 27.55 -5.08 -2.59
C ASP A 10 26.53 -4.52 -1.57
N ARG A 11 27.01 -3.82 -0.52
CA ARG A 11 26.19 -3.40 0.64
C ARG A 11 25.01 -2.53 0.28
N ALA A 12 25.26 -1.49 -0.50
CA ALA A 12 24.19 -0.58 -0.91
C ALA A 12 23.07 -1.31 -1.66
N ARG A 13 23.45 -2.21 -2.59
CA ARG A 13 22.51 -2.98 -3.41
C ARG A 13 21.68 -3.94 -2.57
N TYR A 14 22.29 -4.80 -1.75
CA TYR A 14 21.50 -5.78 -1.01
C TYR A 14 20.59 -5.11 0.04
N LEU A 15 21.00 -3.97 0.61
CA LEU A 15 20.15 -3.20 1.52
C LEU A 15 18.95 -2.61 0.78
N ALA A 16 19.15 -2.04 -0.40
CA ALA A 16 18.06 -1.54 -1.24
C ALA A 16 17.08 -2.67 -1.62
N ASP A 17 17.59 -3.84 -2.01
CA ASP A 17 16.79 -5.01 -2.35
C ASP A 17 15.99 -5.53 -1.15
N ALA A 18 16.60 -5.58 0.03
CA ALA A 18 15.92 -5.98 1.27
C ALA A 18 14.79 -5.00 1.63
N VAL A 19 15.02 -3.69 1.49
CA VAL A 19 13.99 -2.67 1.72
C VAL A 19 12.86 -2.80 0.70
N ALA A 20 13.17 -2.99 -0.58
CA ALA A 20 12.18 -3.18 -1.63
C ALA A 20 11.35 -4.45 -1.41
N LYS A 21 11.98 -5.56 -1.02
CA LYS A 21 11.31 -6.82 -0.68
C LYS A 21 10.36 -6.65 0.50
N ARG A 22 10.82 -6.00 1.58
CA ARG A 22 9.97 -5.70 2.76
C ARG A 22 8.77 -4.83 2.41
N ARG A 23 8.98 -3.78 1.60
CA ARG A 23 7.92 -2.87 1.14
C ARG A 23 6.85 -3.57 0.30
N ARG A 24 7.26 -4.46 -0.63
CA ARG A 24 6.32 -5.28 -1.40
C ARG A 24 5.48 -6.18 -0.52
N HIS A 25 6.13 -6.88 0.42
CA HIS A 25 5.43 -7.76 1.36
C HIS A 25 4.42 -7.00 2.23
N LEU A 26 4.78 -5.84 2.78
CA LEU A 26 3.85 -5.01 3.56
C LEU A 26 2.69 -4.48 2.72
N LYS A 27 2.91 -4.17 1.44
CA LYS A 27 1.85 -3.76 0.51
C LYS A 27 0.86 -4.90 0.25
N GLU A 28 1.34 -6.12 0.05
CA GLU A 28 0.50 -7.31 -0.13
C GLU A 28 -0.37 -7.56 1.10
N LEU A 29 0.23 -7.55 2.29
CA LEU A 29 -0.51 -7.67 3.54
C LEU A 29 -1.54 -6.55 3.68
N ALA A 30 -1.15 -5.30 3.41
CA ALA A 30 -2.07 -4.17 3.49
C ALA A 30 -3.26 -4.35 2.56
N VAL A 31 -3.03 -4.75 1.30
CA VAL A 31 -4.07 -5.05 0.31
C VAL A 31 -5.01 -6.13 0.82
N GLN A 32 -4.49 -7.20 1.43
CA GLN A 32 -5.31 -8.26 2.03
C GLN A 32 -6.18 -7.73 3.17
N GLU A 33 -5.62 -6.96 4.10
CA GLU A 33 -6.38 -6.30 5.19
C GLU A 33 -7.44 -5.33 4.66
N GLY A 34 -7.17 -4.67 3.52
CA GLY A 34 -8.08 -3.74 2.86
C GLY A 34 -9.18 -4.39 2.01
N GLY A 35 -9.31 -5.73 2.02
CA GLY A 35 -10.34 -6.47 1.29
C GLY A 35 -9.88 -7.13 -0.02
N GLY A 36 -8.61 -7.00 -0.40
CA GLY A 36 -7.99 -7.75 -1.50
C GLY A 36 -8.35 -7.30 -2.93
N GLU A 37 -9.37 -6.47 -3.08
CA GLU A 37 -9.85 -5.98 -4.38
C GLU A 37 -10.32 -4.53 -4.30
N CYS A 38 -10.40 -3.87 -5.46
CA CYS A 38 -10.96 -2.53 -5.55
C CYS A 38 -12.43 -2.55 -5.13
N GLN A 39 -12.76 -1.79 -4.09
CA GLN A 39 -14.12 -1.71 -3.52
C GLN A 39 -15.13 -0.95 -4.40
N VAL A 40 -14.69 -0.45 -5.56
CA VAL A 40 -15.56 0.22 -6.54
C VAL A 40 -15.84 -0.69 -7.75
N CYS A 41 -14.79 -1.24 -8.36
CA CYS A 41 -14.91 -1.98 -9.63
C CYS A 41 -14.50 -3.45 -9.54
N GLY A 42 -14.08 -3.96 -8.37
CA GLY A 42 -13.69 -5.35 -8.16
C GLY A 42 -12.33 -5.74 -8.75
N TYR A 43 -11.53 -4.80 -9.23
CA TYR A 43 -10.19 -5.09 -9.75
C TYR A 43 -9.29 -5.77 -8.70
N LYS A 44 -8.74 -6.95 -9.05
CA LYS A 44 -7.87 -7.76 -8.17
C LYS A 44 -6.71 -8.47 -8.87
N LYS A 45 -6.40 -8.10 -10.12
CA LYS A 45 -5.39 -8.82 -10.93
C LYS A 45 -3.96 -8.56 -10.46
N TYR A 46 -3.66 -7.34 -10.00
CA TYR A 46 -2.32 -6.94 -9.57
C TYR A 46 -2.38 -5.98 -8.38
N SER A 47 -1.81 -6.39 -7.24
CA SER A 47 -1.81 -5.60 -5.99
C SER A 47 -1.11 -4.26 -6.12
N GLY A 48 -0.13 -4.14 -7.03
CA GLY A 48 0.57 -2.87 -7.29
C GLY A 48 -0.26 -1.82 -8.03
N ALA A 49 -1.41 -2.20 -8.59
CA ALA A 49 -2.37 -1.25 -9.18
C ALA A 49 -3.51 -0.86 -8.21
N LEU A 50 -3.47 -1.34 -6.97
CA LEU A 50 -4.39 -0.98 -5.90
C LEU A 50 -3.74 0.05 -4.97
N ASP A 51 -4.51 1.03 -4.52
CA ASP A 51 -4.12 2.11 -3.64
C ASP A 51 -5.19 2.39 -2.58
N PHE A 52 -4.77 2.99 -1.47
CA PHE A 52 -5.66 3.37 -0.38
C PHE A 52 -6.08 4.82 -0.53
N HIS A 53 -7.37 5.02 -0.80
CA HIS A 53 -8.00 6.34 -0.81
C HIS A 53 -8.55 6.64 0.59
N HIS A 54 -8.18 7.78 1.18
CA HIS A 54 -8.70 8.13 2.50
C HIS A 54 -10.14 8.64 2.37
N ILE A 55 -11.08 8.04 3.10
CA ILE A 55 -12.50 8.45 3.06
C ILE A 55 -12.65 9.89 3.59
N ASN A 56 -11.84 10.26 4.57
CA ASN A 56 -11.77 11.62 5.10
C ASN A 56 -10.31 12.05 5.24
N GLU A 57 -9.88 12.95 4.36
CA GLU A 57 -8.49 13.45 4.35
C GLU A 57 -8.09 14.16 5.65
N LYS A 58 -9.03 14.70 6.42
CA LYS A 58 -8.77 15.37 7.69
C LYS A 58 -8.49 14.40 8.85
N LYS A 59 -8.86 13.12 8.70
CA LYS A 59 -8.68 12.08 9.75
C LYS A 59 -7.45 11.20 9.52
N LYS A 60 -6.68 11.46 8.45
CA LYS A 60 -5.47 10.69 8.13
C LYS A 60 -4.33 11.04 9.09
N LEU A 61 -3.61 10.03 9.54
CA LEU A 61 -2.37 10.19 10.31
C LEU A 61 -1.15 10.21 9.38
N PHE A 62 -1.20 9.44 8.29
CA PHE A 62 -0.13 9.36 7.29
C PHE A 62 -0.67 8.74 6.00
N ALA A 63 0.06 8.86 4.88
CA ALA A 63 -0.34 8.22 3.63
C ALA A 63 0.02 6.73 3.62
N LEU A 64 -0.87 5.88 3.12
CA LEU A 64 -0.61 4.44 2.90
C LEU A 64 0.06 4.19 1.54
N ASN A 65 1.17 4.87 1.29
CA ASN A 65 2.01 4.60 0.13
C ASN A 65 3.20 3.69 0.51
N VAL A 66 3.84 3.11 -0.51
CA VAL A 66 4.96 2.17 -0.33
C VAL A 66 6.18 2.81 0.36
N ARG A 67 6.34 4.14 0.27
CA ARG A 67 7.43 4.88 0.92
C ARG A 67 7.20 5.05 2.42
N ASP A 68 5.94 5.22 2.83
CA ASP A 68 5.49 5.48 4.19
C ASP A 68 5.21 4.19 5.01
N MET A 69 5.45 3.01 4.42
CA MET A 69 5.44 1.71 5.11
C MET A 69 6.65 1.49 6.04
N THR A 70 7.06 2.55 6.74
CA THR A 70 8.09 2.55 7.79
C THR A 70 7.48 2.48 9.20
N LYS A 71 6.16 2.65 9.33
CA LYS A 71 5.43 2.56 10.60
C LYS A 71 5.23 1.11 11.05
N SER A 72 4.86 0.94 12.33
CA SER A 72 4.54 -0.39 12.86
C SER A 72 3.29 -0.94 12.17
N TRP A 73 3.23 -2.26 12.01
CA TRP A 73 2.08 -2.94 11.39
C TRP A 73 0.75 -2.54 12.02
N LYS A 74 0.71 -2.47 13.36
CA LYS A 74 -0.47 -2.01 14.11
C LYS A 74 -0.94 -0.61 13.74
N MET A 75 -0.03 0.33 13.44
CA MET A 75 -0.41 1.67 12.97
C MET A 75 -0.92 1.63 11.53
N ILE A 76 -0.28 0.83 10.67
CA ILE A 76 -0.70 0.64 9.27
C ILE A 76 -2.13 0.12 9.21
N VAL A 77 -2.45 -0.95 9.96
CA VAL A 77 -3.80 -1.53 10.03
C VAL A 77 -4.83 -0.50 10.50
N LYS A 78 -4.53 0.26 11.56
CA LYS A 78 -5.41 1.35 12.03
C LYS A 78 -5.71 2.40 10.97
N GLU A 79 -4.73 2.71 10.12
CA GLU A 79 -4.91 3.67 9.04
C GLU A 79 -5.68 3.07 7.85
N ILE A 80 -5.46 1.78 7.55
CA ILE A 80 -6.21 1.04 6.52
C ILE A 80 -7.71 1.10 6.79
N HIS A 81 -8.13 0.95 8.04
CA HIS A 81 -9.56 1.05 8.42
C HIS A 81 -10.21 2.42 8.18
N LYS A 82 -9.42 3.47 7.90
CA LYS A 82 -9.94 4.79 7.51
C LYS A 82 -9.93 5.01 6.00
N CYS A 83 -9.46 4.02 5.25
CA CYS A 83 -9.24 4.10 3.82
C CYS A 83 -10.14 3.11 3.08
N LEU A 84 -10.36 3.41 1.80
CA LEU A 84 -10.97 2.55 0.83
C LEU A 84 -9.90 2.02 -0.11
N LEU A 85 -9.84 0.70 -0.28
CA LEU A 85 -8.94 0.08 -1.25
C LEU A 85 -9.54 0.23 -2.66
N VAL A 86 -8.83 0.94 -3.55
CA VAL A 86 -9.30 1.25 -4.91
C VAL A 86 -8.20 1.04 -5.94
N CYS A 87 -8.55 0.73 -7.19
CA CYS A 87 -7.54 0.69 -8.25
C CYS A 87 -7.12 2.09 -8.68
N ALA A 88 -5.97 2.21 -9.35
CA ALA A 88 -5.44 3.49 -9.80
C ALA A 88 -6.43 4.34 -10.64
N ASN A 89 -7.29 3.69 -11.44
CA ASN A 89 -8.29 4.37 -12.25
C ASN A 89 -9.42 4.91 -11.37
N CYS A 90 -10.06 4.06 -10.56
CA CYS A 90 -11.11 4.49 -9.64
C CYS A 90 -10.60 5.54 -8.66
N HIS A 91 -9.33 5.45 -8.22
CA HIS A 91 -8.72 6.46 -7.37
C HIS A 91 -8.71 7.85 -8.04
N ARG A 92 -8.31 7.92 -9.31
CA ARG A 92 -8.33 9.18 -10.09
C ARG A 92 -9.74 9.67 -10.35
N GLU A 93 -10.67 8.77 -10.66
CA GLU A 93 -12.08 9.10 -10.87
C GLU A 93 -12.75 9.64 -9.59
N ILE A 94 -12.39 9.13 -8.41
CA ILE A 94 -12.84 9.68 -7.11
C ILE A 94 -12.30 11.11 -6.94
N HIS A 95 -11.01 11.35 -7.18
CA HIS A 95 -10.43 12.70 -7.11
C HIS A 95 -11.04 13.66 -8.13
N ALA A 96 -11.43 13.16 -9.30
CA ALA A 96 -12.14 13.92 -10.33
C ALA A 96 -13.63 14.13 -10.03
N GLY A 97 -14.17 13.53 -8.96
CA GLY A 97 -15.59 13.61 -8.59
C GLY A 97 -16.54 12.80 -9.47
N LEU A 98 -16.01 11.91 -10.33
CA LEU A 98 -16.79 11.02 -11.19
C LEU A 98 -17.41 9.85 -10.40
N ILE A 99 -16.69 9.36 -9.40
CA ILE A 99 -17.22 8.40 -8.42
C ILE A 99 -17.54 9.14 -7.12
N LYS A 100 -18.80 9.02 -6.67
CA LYS A 100 -19.21 9.49 -5.34
C LYS A 100 -19.10 8.34 -4.36
N LEU A 101 -18.20 8.47 -3.39
CA LEU A 101 -18.15 7.55 -2.24
C LEU A 101 -19.28 7.90 -1.26
N PRO A 102 -19.88 6.90 -0.57
CA PRO A 102 -20.81 7.18 0.51
C PRO A 102 -20.10 8.07 1.54
N ARG A 103 -20.69 9.24 1.81
CA ARG A 103 -20.21 10.13 2.87
C ARG A 103 -20.51 9.43 4.19
N GLY A 104 -19.46 8.92 4.85
CA GLY A 104 -19.53 8.50 6.25
C GLY A 104 -19.58 9.69 7.20
#